data_AF-A0AAU6AE67-F1
#
_entry.id   AF-A0AAU6AE67-F1
#
_cell.length_a   1.000
_cell.length_b   1.000
_cell.length_c   1.000
_cell.angle_alpha   90.00
_cell.angle_beta   90.00
_cell.angle_gamma   90.00
#
_symmetry.space_group_name_H-M   'P 1'
#
loop_
_entity.id
_entity.type
_entity.pdbx_description
1 polymer ?
#
loop_
_entity_poly.entity_id
_entity_poly.type
_entity_poly.pdbx_seq_one_letter_code
_entity_poly.pdbx_strand_id
1 'polypeptide(L)'
;MNSSWSARPLPPAADATPRAVFGPSWFAAVMGTGIVANAAVTLPRSCPGLRTFAVVVWVGAALLLILLAVAYLRQRALRVHAADPVAAQFFGAPPVALLTVGAGTLLLGRRLIGFEAALGVDWVLWSLGTVLGLVTACMVPYLMVTRHRFAPDAAFGGWLLPVVPPMVSAATGALLVPHAPAGQLRLALLLGCYAMLGLGFVAALLVLAMIYSRLVHHDVPPATVVPTVWIGLGALGQAVTALGALAGVAPGVLAATYARGAAVAALLGGVAVWGFAMLWLVLAAGLTVRTVRSGLSFAPTWWSFIFPVGACVTATSALAARTGSQLFVWVAVALYVLVVIAWVVVVSRSLHHVAGHLRGWSVAKHARRRPVELEAQLGAAPVLRGTVRGSSGGGRPVSEARVTVLDLAGDVVGVAVTAEDGSYVFTGLEADRYTVVAAGYPARAASLTLDAAGEDAFDLTLVHEEG
;
A
#
# COMPACT_ATOMS: atom_id res chain seq x y z
N MET A 1 -62.05 20.76 2.41
CA MET A 1 -62.16 19.30 2.19
C MET A 1 -60.79 18.79 1.79
N ASN A 2 -60.25 17.90 2.62
CA ASN A 2 -58.87 17.40 2.59
C ASN A 2 -58.62 16.54 1.34
N SER A 3 -57.60 16.84 0.55
CA SER A 3 -57.03 15.90 -0.42
C SER A 3 -55.72 15.35 0.14
N SER A 4 -55.85 14.19 0.79
CA SER A 4 -54.74 13.35 1.22
C SER A 4 -53.91 12.89 0.03
N TRP A 5 -52.65 13.30 -0.03
CA TRP A 5 -51.65 12.70 -0.91
C TRP A 5 -51.36 11.29 -0.40
N SER A 6 -51.79 10.28 -1.15
CA SER A 6 -51.42 8.89 -0.92
C SER A 6 -49.93 8.71 -1.15
N ALA A 7 -49.16 8.55 -0.06
CA ALA A 7 -47.77 8.14 -0.12
C ALA A 7 -47.70 6.75 -0.77
N ARG A 8 -47.05 6.66 -1.95
CA ARG A 8 -46.67 5.36 -2.52
C ARG A 8 -45.68 4.70 -1.54
N PRO A 9 -45.85 3.42 -1.17
CA PRO A 9 -44.83 2.70 -0.43
C PRO A 9 -43.55 2.70 -1.28
N LEU A 10 -42.44 3.16 -0.69
CA LEU A 10 -41.12 2.97 -1.27
C LEU A 10 -40.89 1.45 -1.44
N PRO A 11 -40.35 0.98 -2.57
CA PRO A 11 -39.99 -0.42 -2.71
C PRO A 11 -39.01 -0.79 -1.58
N PRO A 12 -39.12 -1.99 -0.98
CA PRO A 12 -38.21 -2.41 0.08
C PRO A 12 -36.78 -2.28 -0.45
N ALA A 13 -35.95 -1.54 0.28
CA ALA A 13 -34.52 -1.47 0.01
C ALA A 13 -34.01 -2.91 -0.02
N ALA A 14 -33.49 -3.33 -1.16
CA ALA A 14 -32.89 -4.65 -1.27
C ALA A 14 -31.77 -4.74 -0.23
N ASP A 15 -31.92 -5.65 0.73
CA ASP A 15 -30.88 -6.09 1.66
C ASP A 15 -29.73 -6.74 0.86
N ALA A 16 -28.95 -5.91 0.20
CA ALA A 16 -27.66 -6.28 -0.34
C ALA A 16 -26.62 -5.65 0.58
N THR A 17 -26.35 -6.31 1.71
CA THR A 17 -25.12 -6.05 2.48
C THR A 17 -23.95 -6.07 1.49
N PRO A 18 -23.27 -4.93 1.25
CA PRO A 18 -22.14 -4.90 0.33
C PRO A 18 -21.12 -5.94 0.78
N ARG A 19 -20.77 -6.86 -0.12
CA ARG A 19 -19.67 -7.79 0.14
C ARG A 19 -18.42 -6.95 0.36
N ALA A 20 -17.81 -7.01 1.54
CA ALA A 20 -16.49 -6.44 1.81
C ALA A 20 -15.51 -6.86 0.69
N VAL A 21 -15.08 -5.89 -0.12
CA VAL A 21 -14.21 -6.13 -1.27
C VAL A 21 -12.78 -5.86 -0.84
N PHE A 22 -11.96 -6.90 -0.85
CA PHE A 22 -10.55 -6.81 -0.52
C PHE A 22 -9.80 -5.88 -1.51
N GLY A 23 -9.06 -4.93 -0.95
CA GLY A 23 -8.33 -3.90 -1.72
C GLY A 23 -6.94 -4.34 -2.22
N PRO A 24 -6.40 -3.67 -3.25
CA PRO A 24 -5.04 -3.94 -3.75
C PRO A 24 -3.94 -3.58 -2.74
N SER A 25 -4.24 -2.83 -1.68
CA SER A 25 -3.32 -2.46 -0.60
C SER A 25 -2.72 -3.66 0.12
N TRP A 26 -3.42 -4.79 0.20
CA TRP A 26 -2.93 -6.00 0.85
C TRP A 26 -1.74 -6.66 0.14
N PHE A 27 -1.49 -6.36 -1.13
CA PHE A 27 -0.25 -6.75 -1.80
C PHE A 27 0.99 -6.10 -1.16
N ALA A 28 0.80 -5.04 -0.34
CA ALA A 28 1.83 -4.50 0.55
C ALA A 28 2.42 -5.58 1.47
N ALA A 29 1.62 -6.57 1.88
CA ALA A 29 2.07 -7.68 2.71
C ALA A 29 3.04 -8.62 1.98
N VAL A 30 2.79 -8.86 0.69
CA VAL A 30 3.66 -9.68 -0.17
C VAL A 30 4.97 -8.95 -0.44
N MET A 31 4.92 -7.68 -0.87
CA MET A 31 6.14 -6.91 -1.14
C MET A 31 6.97 -6.73 0.14
N GLY A 32 6.34 -6.40 1.28
CA GLY A 32 7.02 -6.24 2.55
C GLY A 32 7.66 -7.53 3.06
N THR A 33 6.99 -8.68 2.91
CA THR A 33 7.59 -9.97 3.28
C THR A 33 8.72 -10.36 2.32
N GLY A 34 8.52 -10.19 1.02
CA GLY A 34 9.51 -10.53 0.01
C GLY A 34 10.80 -9.71 0.11
N ILE A 35 10.71 -8.41 0.40
CA ILE A 35 11.90 -7.55 0.53
C ILE A 35 12.69 -7.83 1.81
N VAL A 36 12.05 -8.29 2.91
CA VAL A 36 12.79 -8.79 4.08
C VAL A 36 13.68 -9.98 3.67
N ALA A 37 13.15 -10.90 2.87
CA ALA A 37 13.93 -12.02 2.36
C ALA A 37 15.04 -11.57 1.39
N ASN A 38 14.73 -10.70 0.43
CA ASN A 38 15.71 -10.25 -0.57
C ASN A 38 16.81 -9.41 0.08
N ALA A 39 16.47 -8.51 1.01
CA ALA A 39 17.44 -7.68 1.72
C ALA A 39 18.46 -8.53 2.50
N ALA A 40 18.01 -9.63 3.11
CA ALA A 40 18.85 -10.56 3.87
C ALA A 40 20.08 -11.06 3.09
N VAL A 41 19.91 -11.32 1.79
CA VAL A 41 20.98 -11.84 0.93
C VAL A 41 21.80 -10.75 0.23
N THR A 42 21.40 -9.50 0.38
CA THR A 42 22.19 -8.34 -0.07
C THR A 42 23.13 -7.80 1.01
N LEU A 43 22.95 -8.20 2.27
CA LEU A 43 23.70 -7.66 3.39
C LEU A 43 25.21 -7.87 3.24
N PRO A 44 26.05 -6.86 3.56
CA PRO A 44 27.51 -7.00 3.53
C PRO A 44 28.07 -7.97 4.58
N ARG A 45 27.29 -8.24 5.64
CA ARG A 45 27.62 -9.17 6.72
C ARG A 45 26.51 -10.21 6.80
N SER A 46 26.87 -11.48 6.83
CA SER A 46 25.93 -12.58 7.01
C SER A 46 26.24 -13.33 8.31
N CYS A 47 25.23 -13.99 8.86
CA CYS A 47 25.39 -14.92 9.98
C CYS A 47 24.84 -16.31 9.61
N PRO A 48 25.29 -17.38 10.29
CA PRO A 48 24.71 -18.71 10.12
C PRO A 48 23.19 -18.66 10.31
N GLY A 49 22.44 -19.24 9.37
CA GLY A 49 20.97 -19.28 9.41
C GLY A 49 20.25 -18.11 8.73
N LEU A 50 20.90 -16.98 8.45
CA LEU A 50 20.26 -15.84 7.77
C LEU A 50 19.67 -16.21 6.39
N ARG A 51 20.40 -17.01 5.61
CA ARG A 51 19.91 -17.50 4.32
C ARG A 51 18.72 -18.45 4.48
N THR A 52 18.72 -19.32 5.49
CA THR A 52 17.60 -20.23 5.76
C THR A 52 16.36 -19.42 6.16
N PHE A 53 16.52 -18.44 7.04
CA PHE A 53 15.47 -17.48 7.37
C PHE A 53 14.92 -16.78 6.13
N ALA A 54 15.80 -16.23 5.29
CA ALA A 54 15.41 -15.56 4.05
C ALA A 54 14.61 -16.47 3.11
N VAL A 55 15.01 -17.74 2.96
CA VAL A 55 14.28 -18.72 2.14
C VAL A 55 12.88 -18.95 2.71
N VAL A 56 12.74 -19.17 4.03
CA VAL A 56 11.42 -19.38 4.67
C VAL A 56 10.51 -18.16 4.47
N VAL A 57 11.04 -16.97 4.70
CA VAL A 57 10.28 -15.71 4.51
C VAL A 57 9.88 -15.52 3.05
N TRP A 58 10.77 -15.82 2.09
CA TRP A 58 10.46 -15.75 0.67
C TRP A 58 9.38 -16.75 0.25
N VAL A 59 9.44 -18.01 0.73
CA VAL A 59 8.39 -19.00 0.48
C VAL A 59 7.04 -18.49 1.00
N GLY A 60 7.02 -17.91 2.21
CA GLY A 60 5.83 -17.26 2.76
C GLY A 60 5.28 -16.15 1.87
N ALA A 61 6.16 -15.28 1.34
CA ALA A 61 5.77 -14.22 0.41
C ALA A 61 5.20 -14.79 -0.92
N ALA A 62 5.81 -15.85 -1.46
CA ALA A 62 5.35 -16.49 -2.70
C ALA A 62 3.98 -17.15 -2.51
N LEU A 63 3.75 -17.84 -1.39
CA LEU A 63 2.43 -18.41 -1.06
C LEU A 63 1.38 -17.32 -0.90
N LEU A 64 1.71 -16.23 -0.18
CA LEU A 64 0.81 -15.10 0.00
C LEU A 64 0.48 -14.43 -1.35
N LEU A 65 1.45 -14.28 -2.24
CA LEU A 65 1.23 -13.75 -3.60
C LEU A 65 0.18 -14.58 -4.35
N ILE A 66 0.32 -15.91 -4.35
CA ILE A 66 -0.61 -16.81 -5.04
C ILE A 66 -2.01 -16.66 -4.44
N LEU A 67 -2.13 -16.70 -3.11
CA LEU A 67 -3.40 -16.58 -2.42
C LEU A 67 -4.11 -15.26 -2.72
N LEU A 68 -3.39 -14.13 -2.61
CA LEU A 68 -3.96 -12.81 -2.83
C LEU A 68 -4.28 -12.57 -4.31
N ALA A 69 -3.44 -13.03 -5.24
CA ALA A 69 -3.70 -12.93 -6.68
C ALA A 69 -4.97 -13.70 -7.07
N VAL A 70 -5.11 -14.94 -6.61
CA VAL A 70 -6.32 -15.75 -6.86
C VAL A 70 -7.55 -15.10 -6.24
N ALA A 71 -7.44 -14.65 -4.99
CA ALA A 71 -8.54 -13.97 -4.31
C ALA A 71 -8.96 -12.71 -5.06
N TYR A 72 -8.01 -11.84 -5.45
CA TYR A 72 -8.25 -10.57 -6.12
C TYR A 72 -8.88 -10.71 -7.51
N LEU A 73 -8.37 -11.65 -8.32
CA LEU A 73 -8.91 -11.89 -9.66
C LEU A 73 -10.35 -12.45 -9.62
N ARG A 74 -10.70 -13.21 -8.59
CA ARG A 74 -12.05 -13.77 -8.42
C ARG A 74 -13.12 -12.73 -8.09
N GLN A 75 -12.75 -11.63 -7.42
CA GLN A 75 -13.70 -10.59 -6.97
C GLN A 75 -14.24 -9.75 -8.13
N ARG A 76 -13.51 -9.70 -9.25
CA ARG A 76 -13.82 -8.85 -10.42
C ARG A 76 -14.06 -7.37 -10.06
N ALA A 77 -13.41 -6.89 -9.00
CA ALA A 77 -13.62 -5.56 -8.45
C ALA A 77 -12.69 -4.46 -9.01
N LEU A 78 -11.94 -4.75 -10.08
CA LEU A 78 -10.96 -3.82 -10.65
C LEU A 78 -11.58 -2.45 -10.98
N ARG A 79 -12.79 -2.43 -11.57
CA ARG A 79 -13.49 -1.19 -11.91
C ARG A 79 -13.91 -0.38 -10.69
N VAL A 80 -14.30 -1.05 -9.60
CA VAL A 80 -14.69 -0.40 -8.35
C VAL A 80 -13.48 0.28 -7.72
N HIS A 81 -12.37 -0.44 -7.62
CA HIS A 81 -11.11 0.11 -7.08
C HIS A 81 -10.53 1.23 -7.95
N ALA A 82 -10.70 1.17 -9.28
CA ALA A 82 -10.24 2.22 -10.18
C ALA A 82 -11.09 3.49 -10.11
N ALA A 83 -12.37 3.37 -9.75
CA ALA A 83 -13.24 4.52 -9.54
C ALA A 83 -12.94 5.26 -8.21
N ASP A 84 -12.38 4.56 -7.22
CA ASP A 84 -12.00 5.12 -5.93
C ASP A 84 -10.64 5.86 -6.01
N PRO A 85 -10.58 7.17 -5.69
CA PRO A 85 -9.35 7.98 -5.80
C PRO A 85 -8.22 7.54 -4.88
N VAL A 86 -8.54 6.90 -3.74
CA VAL A 86 -7.56 6.39 -2.77
C VAL A 86 -7.17 4.98 -3.12
N ALA A 87 -8.13 4.09 -3.38
CA ALA A 87 -7.84 2.68 -3.69
C ALA A 87 -7.05 2.52 -5.00
N ALA A 88 -7.31 3.37 -6.00
CA ALA A 88 -6.59 3.36 -7.28
C ALA A 88 -5.07 3.57 -7.12
N GLN A 89 -4.64 4.34 -6.10
CA GLN A 89 -3.23 4.56 -5.80
C GLN A 89 -2.52 3.25 -5.44
N PHE A 90 -3.24 2.31 -4.84
CA PHE A 90 -2.69 1.03 -4.41
C PHE A 90 -2.54 0.00 -5.54
N PHE A 91 -2.94 0.32 -6.78
CA PHE A 91 -2.66 -0.56 -7.92
C PHE A 91 -1.17 -0.76 -8.21
N GLY A 92 -0.30 0.11 -7.69
CA GLY A 92 1.14 -0.13 -7.74
C GLY A 92 1.66 -1.26 -6.83
N ALA A 93 0.88 -1.73 -5.85
CA ALA A 93 1.34 -2.80 -4.95
C ALA A 93 1.43 -4.18 -5.63
N PRO A 94 0.43 -4.67 -6.40
CA PRO A 94 0.53 -5.94 -7.13
C PRO A 94 1.78 -6.08 -8.04
N PRO A 95 2.14 -5.10 -8.91
CA PRO A 95 3.34 -5.23 -9.73
C PRO A 95 4.63 -5.28 -8.90
N VAL A 96 4.74 -4.48 -7.84
CA VAL A 96 5.91 -4.54 -6.93
C VAL A 96 5.98 -5.89 -6.21
N ALA A 97 4.86 -6.46 -5.80
CA ALA A 97 4.80 -7.78 -5.19
C ALA A 97 5.29 -8.89 -6.15
N LEU A 98 4.86 -8.86 -7.41
CA LEU A 98 5.34 -9.78 -8.45
C LEU A 98 6.86 -9.66 -8.64
N LEU A 99 7.36 -8.43 -8.82
CA LEU A 99 8.79 -8.15 -9.02
C LEU A 99 9.64 -8.60 -7.83
N THR A 100 9.15 -8.36 -6.61
CA THR A 100 9.85 -8.71 -5.38
C THR A 100 9.95 -10.24 -5.21
N VAL A 101 8.86 -10.97 -5.45
CA VAL A 101 8.85 -12.43 -5.38
C VAL A 101 9.67 -13.05 -6.51
N GLY A 102 9.60 -12.50 -7.73
CA GLY A 102 10.42 -12.90 -8.88
C GLY A 102 11.90 -12.84 -8.55
N ALA A 103 12.39 -11.67 -8.15
CA ALA A 103 13.79 -11.49 -7.77
C ALA A 103 14.21 -12.43 -6.63
N GLY A 104 13.35 -12.60 -5.63
CA GLY A 104 13.57 -13.56 -4.54
C GLY A 104 13.68 -15.00 -5.03
N THR A 105 12.93 -15.37 -6.07
CA THR A 105 12.97 -16.72 -6.67
C THR A 105 14.37 -17.00 -7.22
N LEU A 106 14.96 -16.05 -7.94
CA LEU A 106 16.30 -16.20 -8.49
C LEU A 106 17.39 -16.15 -7.41
N LEU A 107 17.26 -15.26 -6.41
CA LEU A 107 18.24 -15.08 -5.34
C LEU A 107 18.26 -16.21 -4.30
N LEU A 108 17.08 -16.75 -3.96
CA LEU A 108 16.86 -17.69 -2.85
C LEU A 108 16.36 -19.06 -3.34
N GLY A 109 15.41 -19.07 -4.28
CA GLY A 109 14.70 -20.26 -4.75
C GLY A 109 15.53 -21.24 -5.58
N ARG A 110 16.65 -20.79 -6.19
CA ARG A 110 17.52 -21.63 -7.05
C ARG A 110 17.99 -22.96 -6.42
N ARG A 111 18.10 -23.03 -5.08
CA ARG A 111 18.47 -24.26 -4.35
C ARG A 111 17.31 -25.23 -4.13
N LEU A 112 16.08 -24.75 -4.21
CA LEU A 112 14.86 -25.52 -3.97
C LEU A 112 14.28 -26.07 -5.27
N ILE A 113 14.21 -25.25 -6.32
CA ILE A 113 13.53 -25.59 -7.59
C ILE A 113 14.50 -25.72 -8.77
N GLY A 114 15.80 -25.48 -8.55
CA GLY A 114 16.82 -25.44 -9.60
C GLY A 114 16.94 -24.06 -10.25
N PHE A 115 18.08 -23.83 -10.91
CA PHE A 115 18.40 -22.54 -11.52
C PHE A 115 17.48 -22.19 -12.69
N GLU A 116 17.28 -23.11 -13.64
CA GLU A 116 16.45 -22.86 -14.84
C GLU A 116 15.00 -22.55 -14.48
N ALA A 117 14.40 -23.30 -13.55
CA ALA A 117 13.05 -23.03 -13.08
C ALA A 117 12.96 -21.68 -12.35
N ALA A 118 13.95 -21.38 -11.49
CA ALA A 118 13.99 -20.10 -10.78
C ALA A 118 14.13 -18.90 -11.73
N LEU A 119 14.98 -19.02 -12.74
CA LEU A 119 15.16 -18.03 -13.80
C LEU A 119 13.89 -17.86 -14.64
N GLY A 120 13.24 -18.96 -15.02
CA GLY A 120 11.97 -18.94 -15.77
C GLY A 120 10.84 -18.26 -14.99
N VAL A 121 10.72 -18.56 -13.68
CA VAL A 121 9.74 -17.90 -12.81
C VAL A 121 10.03 -16.40 -12.67
N ASP A 122 11.30 -16.02 -12.47
CA ASP A 122 11.68 -14.61 -12.38
C ASP A 122 11.37 -13.87 -13.69
N TRP A 123 11.68 -14.43 -14.86
CA TRP A 123 11.30 -13.84 -16.16
C TRP A 123 9.80 -13.60 -16.29
N VAL A 124 8.96 -14.55 -15.89
CA VAL A 124 7.50 -14.42 -15.97
C VAL A 124 7.00 -13.35 -15.01
N LEU A 125 7.41 -13.41 -13.74
CA LEU A 125 6.96 -12.46 -12.73
C LEU A 125 7.50 -11.05 -12.99
N TRP A 126 8.73 -10.94 -13.46
CA TRP A 126 9.34 -9.67 -13.85
C TRP A 126 8.65 -9.05 -15.05
N SER A 127 8.37 -9.82 -16.10
CA SER A 127 7.69 -9.30 -17.30
C SER A 127 6.27 -8.85 -16.95
N LEU A 128 5.51 -9.67 -16.22
CA LEU A 128 4.15 -9.33 -15.80
C LEU A 128 4.14 -8.12 -14.87
N GLY A 129 5.02 -8.10 -13.87
CA GLY A 129 5.15 -7.00 -12.92
C GLY A 129 5.59 -5.69 -13.59
N THR A 130 6.46 -5.77 -14.60
CA THR A 130 6.92 -4.60 -15.37
C THR A 130 5.82 -4.03 -16.25
N VAL A 131 5.09 -4.88 -17.00
CA VAL A 131 3.96 -4.42 -17.83
C VAL A 131 2.88 -3.80 -16.96
N LEU A 132 2.46 -4.48 -15.88
CA LEU A 132 1.48 -3.95 -14.94
C LEU A 132 1.99 -2.64 -14.29
N GLY A 133 3.26 -2.59 -13.91
CA GLY A 133 3.88 -1.42 -13.31
C GLY A 133 3.90 -0.19 -14.20
N LEU A 134 4.22 -0.37 -15.49
CA LEU A 134 4.16 0.71 -16.48
C LEU A 134 2.72 1.14 -16.73
N VAL A 135 1.78 0.19 -16.82
CA VAL A 135 0.35 0.50 -16.95
C VAL A 135 -0.12 1.32 -15.76
N THR A 136 0.23 0.96 -14.52
CA THR A 136 -0.20 1.72 -13.33
C THR A 136 0.45 3.10 -13.25
N ALA A 137 1.73 3.21 -13.64
CA ALA A 137 2.45 4.48 -13.64
C ALA A 137 1.87 5.49 -14.63
N CYS A 138 1.21 5.02 -15.71
CA CYS A 138 0.51 5.89 -16.66
C CYS A 138 -0.98 6.06 -16.31
N MET A 139 -1.67 4.95 -16.02
CA MET A 139 -3.12 4.93 -15.81
C MET A 139 -3.53 5.72 -14.56
N VAL A 140 -2.85 5.55 -13.42
CA VAL A 140 -3.29 6.20 -12.18
C VAL A 140 -3.16 7.72 -12.26
N PRO A 141 -2.03 8.31 -12.69
CA PRO A 141 -1.95 9.76 -12.91
C PRO A 141 -2.97 10.27 -13.94
N TYR A 142 -3.22 9.50 -15.00
CA TYR A 142 -4.25 9.85 -15.98
C TYR A 142 -5.66 9.90 -15.36
N LEU A 143 -6.01 8.92 -14.51
CA LEU A 143 -7.29 8.92 -13.78
C LEU A 143 -7.35 10.08 -12.78
N MET A 144 -6.23 10.37 -12.09
CA MET A 144 -6.14 11.50 -11.17
C MET A 144 -6.45 12.83 -11.84
N VAL A 145 -6.02 13.00 -13.10
CA VAL A 145 -6.25 14.23 -13.88
C VAL A 145 -7.65 14.27 -14.50
N THR A 146 -8.19 13.13 -14.93
CA THR A 146 -9.41 13.11 -15.77
C THR A 146 -10.70 12.73 -15.04
N ARG A 147 -10.60 11.99 -13.93
CA ARG A 147 -11.75 11.36 -13.26
C ARG A 147 -11.86 11.75 -11.80
N HIS A 148 -10.73 11.94 -11.12
CA HIS A 148 -10.71 12.24 -9.69
C HIS A 148 -10.54 13.74 -9.42
N ARG A 149 -11.12 14.21 -8.31
CA ARG A 149 -10.93 15.57 -7.81
C ARG A 149 -10.24 15.51 -6.45
N PHE A 150 -9.17 16.27 -6.30
CA PHE A 150 -8.37 16.31 -5.07
C PHE A 150 -8.40 17.72 -4.49
N ALA A 151 -8.54 17.81 -3.16
CA ALA A 151 -8.34 19.05 -2.44
C ALA A 151 -6.84 19.41 -2.37
N PRO A 152 -6.48 20.68 -2.11
CA PRO A 152 -5.08 21.12 -2.02
C PRO A 152 -4.24 20.36 -0.98
N ASP A 153 -4.87 19.86 0.08
CA ASP A 153 -4.26 19.11 1.19
C ASP A 153 -4.31 17.59 1.00
N ALA A 154 -4.83 17.11 -0.13
CA ALA A 154 -5.10 15.69 -0.36
C ALA A 154 -3.85 14.85 -0.65
N ALA A 155 -2.69 15.47 -0.88
CA ALA A 155 -1.46 14.74 -1.15
C ALA A 155 -1.10 13.83 0.04
N PHE A 156 -0.86 12.55 -0.24
CA PHE A 156 -0.46 11.58 0.78
C PHE A 156 0.51 10.55 0.19
N GLY A 157 1.18 9.79 1.05
CA GLY A 157 2.24 8.87 0.64
C GLY A 157 1.82 7.80 -0.36
N GLY A 158 0.54 7.44 -0.42
CA GLY A 158 0.03 6.45 -1.37
C GLY A 158 0.19 6.86 -2.84
N TRP A 159 0.26 8.16 -3.15
CA TRP A 159 0.46 8.66 -4.52
C TRP A 159 1.79 8.24 -5.15
N LEU A 160 2.76 7.80 -4.33
CA LEU A 160 4.02 7.25 -4.82
C LEU A 160 3.88 5.82 -5.35
N LEU A 161 2.89 5.08 -4.85
CA LEU A 161 2.82 3.64 -5.07
C LEU A 161 2.64 3.27 -6.56
N PRO A 162 1.86 3.99 -7.40
CA PRO A 162 1.75 3.69 -8.83
C PRO A 162 3.02 3.95 -9.64
N VAL A 163 3.90 4.84 -9.18
CA VAL A 163 5.09 5.31 -9.92
C VAL A 163 6.40 4.65 -9.48
N VAL A 164 6.38 3.93 -8.35
CA VAL A 164 7.49 3.10 -7.87
C VAL A 164 7.77 1.83 -8.71
N PRO A 165 6.78 1.09 -9.27
CA PRO A 165 7.02 -0.19 -9.93
C PRO A 165 8.07 -0.16 -11.05
N PRO A 166 8.12 0.84 -11.95
CA PRO A 166 9.18 0.92 -12.96
C PRO A 166 10.60 0.92 -12.37
N MET A 167 10.79 1.56 -11.22
CA MET A 167 12.09 1.60 -10.55
C MET A 167 12.46 0.25 -9.92
N VAL A 168 11.46 -0.48 -9.40
CA VAL A 168 11.65 -1.86 -8.93
C VAL A 168 11.96 -2.79 -10.10
N SER A 169 11.31 -2.61 -11.27
CA SER A 169 11.65 -3.31 -12.51
C SER A 169 13.09 -3.06 -12.93
N ALA A 170 13.60 -1.83 -12.79
CA ALA A 170 14.99 -1.50 -13.08
C ALA A 170 15.98 -2.23 -12.15
N ALA A 171 15.70 -2.26 -10.84
CA ALA A 171 16.55 -2.94 -9.86
C ALA A 171 16.56 -4.46 -10.05
N THR A 172 15.38 -5.06 -10.20
CA THR A 172 15.23 -6.51 -10.32
C THR A 172 15.60 -7.02 -11.72
N GLY A 173 15.36 -6.22 -12.77
CA GLY A 173 15.72 -6.55 -14.15
C GLY A 173 17.23 -6.65 -14.37
N ALA A 174 18.03 -5.96 -13.56
CA ALA A 174 19.48 -6.13 -13.55
C ALA A 174 19.90 -7.59 -13.27
N LEU A 175 19.13 -8.36 -12.50
CA LEU A 175 19.40 -9.79 -12.26
C LEU A 175 19.22 -10.64 -13.54
N LEU A 176 18.36 -10.20 -14.45
CA LEU A 176 18.01 -10.91 -15.69
C LEU A 176 18.91 -10.52 -16.87
N VAL A 177 19.53 -9.34 -16.85
CA VAL A 177 20.42 -8.83 -17.91
C VAL A 177 21.50 -9.85 -18.32
N PRO A 178 22.24 -10.50 -17.41
CA PRO A 178 23.26 -11.48 -17.79
C PRO A 178 22.71 -12.72 -18.51
N HIS A 179 21.41 -13.01 -18.32
CA HIS A 179 20.72 -14.19 -18.85
C HIS A 179 19.94 -13.91 -20.14
N ALA A 180 19.80 -12.64 -20.53
CA ALA A 180 19.22 -12.27 -21.82
C ALA A 180 20.15 -12.67 -22.99
N PRO A 181 19.61 -13.01 -24.17
CA PRO A 181 20.42 -13.31 -25.35
C PRO A 181 21.40 -12.17 -25.66
N ALA A 182 22.67 -12.53 -25.92
CA ALA A 182 23.72 -11.55 -26.22
C ALA A 182 23.38 -10.71 -27.46
N GLY A 183 23.88 -9.47 -27.51
CA GLY A 183 23.62 -8.53 -28.59
C GLY A 183 22.51 -7.53 -28.25
N GLN A 184 21.66 -7.22 -29.25
CA GLN A 184 20.68 -6.12 -29.16
C GLN A 184 19.62 -6.34 -28.06
N LEU A 185 19.18 -7.57 -27.80
CA LEU A 185 18.18 -7.83 -26.77
C LEU A 185 18.71 -7.55 -25.35
N ARG A 186 19.93 -8.00 -25.04
CA ARG A 186 20.57 -7.70 -23.76
C ARG A 186 20.83 -6.20 -23.58
N LEU A 187 21.26 -5.53 -24.65
CA LEU A 187 21.45 -4.08 -24.65
C LEU A 187 20.12 -3.35 -24.41
N ALA A 188 19.07 -3.70 -25.16
CA ALA A 188 17.75 -3.11 -25.03
C ALA A 188 17.16 -3.31 -23.64
N LEU A 189 17.35 -4.48 -23.03
CA LEU A 189 16.93 -4.74 -21.66
C LEU A 189 17.65 -3.84 -20.65
N LEU A 190 18.98 -3.72 -20.75
CA LEU A 190 19.75 -2.85 -19.87
C LEU A 190 19.31 -1.38 -20.00
N LEU A 191 19.20 -0.89 -21.24
CA LEU A 191 18.77 0.49 -21.50
C LEU A 191 17.31 0.73 -21.08
N GLY A 192 16.43 -0.26 -21.26
CA GLY A 192 15.06 -0.25 -20.78
C GLY A 192 14.99 -0.14 -19.25
N CYS A 193 15.85 -0.87 -18.53
CA CYS A 193 15.96 -0.71 -17.08
C CYS A 193 16.43 0.69 -16.66
N TYR A 194 17.40 1.30 -17.36
CA TYR A 194 17.77 2.70 -17.11
C TYR A 194 16.62 3.67 -17.39
N ALA A 195 15.85 3.46 -18.46
CA ALA A 195 14.69 4.27 -18.78
C ALA A 195 13.60 4.17 -17.70
N MET A 196 13.32 2.96 -17.19
CA MET A 196 12.35 2.73 -16.11
C MET A 196 12.82 3.32 -14.77
N LEU A 197 14.13 3.26 -14.48
CA LEU A 197 14.72 3.98 -13.35
C LEU A 197 14.46 5.49 -13.47
N GLY A 198 14.75 6.09 -14.62
CA GLY A 198 14.51 7.52 -14.86
C GLY A 198 13.04 7.90 -14.71
N LEU A 199 12.14 7.13 -15.33
CA LEU A 199 10.69 7.32 -15.24
C LEU A 199 10.21 7.31 -13.79
N GLY A 200 10.52 6.25 -13.04
CA GLY A 200 10.08 6.10 -11.67
C GLY A 200 10.70 7.12 -10.72
N PHE A 201 11.98 7.45 -10.90
CA PHE A 201 12.69 8.41 -10.05
C PHE A 201 12.16 9.83 -10.22
N VAL A 202 12.01 10.32 -11.46
CA VAL A 202 11.47 11.66 -11.71
C VAL A 202 10.03 11.77 -11.22
N ALA A 203 9.18 10.78 -11.52
CA ALA A 203 7.80 10.77 -11.04
C ALA A 203 7.71 10.75 -9.50
N ALA A 204 8.56 9.97 -8.84
CA ALA A 204 8.63 9.94 -7.37
C ALA A 204 9.06 11.30 -6.79
N LEU A 205 10.01 12.00 -7.40
CA LEU A 205 10.42 13.33 -6.94
C LEU A 205 9.30 14.37 -7.04
N LEU A 206 8.51 14.35 -8.13
CA LEU A 206 7.35 15.22 -8.29
C LEU A 206 6.32 14.98 -7.16
N VAL A 207 6.00 13.71 -6.91
CA VAL A 207 5.05 13.35 -5.84
C VAL A 207 5.62 13.66 -4.45
N LEU A 208 6.91 13.42 -4.21
CA LEU A 208 7.58 13.76 -2.95
C LEU A 208 7.53 15.27 -2.69
N ALA A 209 7.71 16.11 -3.70
CA ALA A 209 7.59 17.55 -3.57
C ALA A 209 6.16 17.96 -3.15
N MET A 210 5.13 17.32 -3.71
CA MET A 210 3.73 17.55 -3.32
C MET A 210 3.46 17.11 -1.87
N ILE A 211 3.95 15.92 -1.48
CA ILE A 211 3.82 15.42 -0.09
C ILE A 211 4.55 16.35 0.87
N TYR A 212 5.79 16.77 0.55
CA TYR A 212 6.56 17.68 1.38
C TYR A 212 5.85 19.03 1.53
N SER A 213 5.37 19.60 0.43
CA SER A 213 4.56 20.82 0.45
C SER A 213 3.36 20.68 1.38
N ARG A 214 2.62 19.56 1.26
CA ARG A 214 1.46 19.26 2.11
C ARG A 214 1.82 19.05 3.58
N LEU A 215 3.00 18.53 3.90
CA LEU A 215 3.48 18.37 5.28
C LEU A 215 3.91 19.70 5.91
N VAL A 216 4.29 20.68 5.09
CA VAL A 216 4.72 22.01 5.54
C VAL A 216 3.54 22.97 5.69
N HIS A 217 2.60 22.96 4.75
CA HIS A 217 1.52 23.96 4.68
C HIS A 217 0.21 23.53 5.35
N HIS A 218 0.00 22.24 5.62
CA HIS A 218 -1.24 21.73 6.19
C HIS A 218 -1.01 20.90 7.45
N ASP A 219 -2.08 20.71 8.22
CA ASP A 219 -2.08 19.93 9.46
C ASP A 219 -1.47 18.54 9.29
N VAL A 220 -0.83 18.05 10.34
CA VAL A 220 -0.21 16.71 10.36
C VAL A 220 -1.21 15.66 9.84
N PRO A 221 -0.79 14.77 8.91
CA PRO A 221 -1.70 13.80 8.33
C PRO A 221 -2.39 12.94 9.38
N PRO A 222 -3.65 12.50 9.12
CA PRO A 222 -4.34 11.54 9.98
C PRO A 222 -3.48 10.30 10.28
N ALA A 223 -3.61 9.77 11.49
CA ALA A 223 -2.79 8.66 11.97
C ALA A 223 -2.82 7.41 11.04
N THR A 224 -3.93 7.20 10.33
CA THR A 224 -4.14 6.11 9.38
C THR A 224 -3.30 6.22 8.10
N VAL A 225 -2.91 7.43 7.70
CA VAL A 225 -2.12 7.70 6.49
C VAL A 225 -0.63 7.89 6.76
N VAL A 226 -0.22 8.16 8.00
CA VAL A 226 1.20 8.32 8.37
C VAL A 226 2.09 7.15 7.94
N PRO A 227 1.67 5.87 8.06
CA PRO A 227 2.46 4.75 7.53
C PRO A 227 2.82 4.90 6.04
N THR A 228 1.98 5.55 5.24
CA THR A 228 2.21 5.73 3.81
C THR A 228 3.35 6.72 3.50
N VAL A 229 3.70 7.63 4.42
CA VAL A 229 4.83 8.57 4.25
C VAL A 229 6.15 7.82 4.05
N TRP A 230 6.26 6.61 4.62
CA TRP A 230 7.41 5.75 4.44
C TRP A 230 7.58 5.28 2.99
N ILE A 231 6.54 5.26 2.15
CA ILE A 231 6.66 4.88 0.73
C ILE A 231 7.69 5.77 0.01
N GLY A 232 7.83 7.04 0.44
CA GLY A 232 8.88 7.96 -0.03
C GLY A 232 10.29 7.45 0.20
N LEU A 233 10.56 6.92 1.39
CA LEU A 233 11.83 6.29 1.72
C LEU A 233 12.11 5.10 0.79
N GLY A 234 11.07 4.32 0.49
CA GLY A 234 11.17 3.16 -0.38
C GLY A 234 11.50 3.52 -1.81
N ALA A 235 10.88 4.57 -2.35
CA ALA A 235 11.19 5.08 -3.68
C ALA A 235 12.66 5.52 -3.77
N LEU A 236 13.15 6.31 -2.80
CA LEU A 236 14.54 6.77 -2.77
C LEU A 236 15.53 5.60 -2.63
N GLY A 237 15.24 4.64 -1.75
CA GLY A 237 16.05 3.42 -1.60
C GLY A 237 16.08 2.55 -2.86
N GLN A 238 14.95 2.41 -3.56
CA GLN A 238 14.89 1.67 -4.81
C GLN A 238 15.69 2.35 -5.93
N ALA A 239 15.74 3.69 -5.99
CA ALA A 239 16.58 4.40 -6.94
C ALA A 239 18.07 4.05 -6.77
N VAL A 240 18.56 4.11 -5.53
CA VAL A 240 19.95 3.76 -5.19
C VAL A 240 20.23 2.27 -5.45
N THR A 241 19.28 1.40 -5.11
CA THR A 241 19.39 -0.05 -5.38
C THR A 241 19.48 -0.33 -6.88
N ALA A 242 18.64 0.30 -7.70
CA ALA A 242 18.64 0.14 -9.15
C ALA A 242 19.92 0.67 -9.79
N LEU A 243 20.38 1.87 -9.40
CA LEU A 243 21.67 2.42 -9.84
C LEU A 243 22.80 1.43 -9.54
N GLY A 244 22.83 0.91 -8.31
CA GLY A 244 23.81 -0.08 -7.87
C GLY A 244 23.74 -1.38 -8.65
N ALA A 245 22.54 -1.92 -8.90
CA ALA A 245 22.37 -3.19 -9.60
C ALA A 245 22.76 -3.07 -11.09
N LEU A 246 22.28 -2.02 -11.77
CA LEU A 246 22.55 -1.79 -13.20
C LEU A 246 24.04 -1.54 -13.47
N ALA A 247 24.70 -0.74 -12.62
CA ALA A 247 26.13 -0.55 -12.74
C ALA A 247 26.95 -1.81 -12.43
N GLY A 248 26.37 -2.82 -11.76
CA GLY A 248 27.01 -4.12 -11.54
C GLY A 248 27.04 -4.99 -12.81
N VAL A 249 26.03 -4.85 -13.68
CA VAL A 249 25.90 -5.64 -14.92
C VAL A 249 26.33 -4.89 -16.18
N ALA A 250 26.49 -3.57 -16.10
CA ALA A 250 26.92 -2.72 -17.21
C ALA A 250 28.21 -3.21 -17.93
N PRO A 251 29.27 -3.71 -17.25
CA PRO A 251 30.47 -4.20 -17.94
C PRO A 251 30.22 -5.38 -18.90
N GLY A 252 29.15 -6.15 -18.69
CA GLY A 252 28.78 -7.28 -19.56
C GLY A 252 27.97 -6.90 -20.79
N VAL A 253 27.71 -5.60 -21.00
CA VAL A 253 26.80 -5.09 -22.04
C VAL A 253 27.34 -3.84 -22.73
N LEU A 254 27.87 -2.88 -21.97
CA LEU A 254 28.36 -1.59 -22.46
C LEU A 254 29.87 -1.60 -22.65
N ALA A 255 30.35 -0.71 -23.54
CA ALA A 255 31.78 -0.45 -23.66
C ALA A 255 32.37 0.05 -22.33
N ALA A 256 33.65 -0.24 -22.09
CA ALA A 256 34.31 -0.02 -20.80
C ALA A 256 34.19 1.43 -20.28
N THR A 257 34.21 2.44 -21.15
CA THR A 257 34.06 3.85 -20.78
C THR A 257 32.67 4.12 -20.17
N TYR A 258 31.60 3.62 -20.80
CA TYR A 258 30.25 3.78 -20.29
C TYR A 258 29.98 2.94 -19.05
N ALA A 259 30.56 1.74 -18.96
CA ALA A 259 30.47 0.90 -17.76
C ALA A 259 31.15 1.56 -16.54
N ARG A 260 32.31 2.21 -16.74
CA ARG A 260 32.95 3.04 -15.70
C ARG A 260 32.08 4.24 -15.34
N GLY A 261 31.51 4.92 -16.34
CA GLY A 261 30.56 6.02 -16.12
C GLY A 261 29.36 5.61 -15.28
N ALA A 262 28.76 4.44 -15.57
CA ALA A 262 27.68 3.86 -14.79
C ALA A 262 28.10 3.57 -13.34
N ALA A 263 29.32 3.05 -13.11
CA ALA A 263 29.84 2.81 -11.77
C ALA A 263 30.03 4.11 -10.97
N VAL A 264 30.55 5.17 -11.60
CA VAL A 264 30.69 6.49 -10.97
C VAL A 264 29.33 7.10 -10.66
N ALA A 265 28.38 7.05 -11.61
CA ALA A 265 27.03 7.55 -11.42
C ALA A 265 26.30 6.80 -10.30
N ALA A 266 26.46 5.47 -10.22
CA ALA A 266 25.87 4.68 -9.14
C ALA A 266 26.46 5.00 -7.76
N LEU A 267 27.75 5.36 -7.69
CA LEU A 267 28.37 5.78 -6.44
C LEU A 267 27.93 7.20 -6.05
N LEU A 268 28.22 8.21 -6.89
CA LEU A 268 27.99 9.61 -6.53
C LEU A 268 26.49 9.94 -6.48
N GLY A 269 25.73 9.51 -7.49
CA GLY A 269 24.28 9.65 -7.49
C GLY A 269 23.61 8.82 -6.40
N GLY A 270 24.12 7.61 -6.15
CA GLY A 270 23.64 6.75 -5.06
C GLY A 270 23.81 7.39 -3.68
N VAL A 271 24.99 7.95 -3.38
CA VAL A 271 25.25 8.65 -2.11
C VAL A 271 24.39 9.91 -1.97
N ALA A 272 24.22 10.70 -3.03
CA ALA A 272 23.40 11.90 -3.01
C ALA A 272 21.92 11.58 -2.70
N VAL A 273 21.33 10.60 -3.40
CA VAL A 273 19.94 10.17 -3.17
C VAL A 273 19.81 9.50 -1.80
N TRP A 274 20.79 8.71 -1.37
CA TRP A 274 20.80 8.08 -0.04
C TRP A 274 20.82 9.11 1.09
N GLY A 275 21.59 10.21 0.94
CA GLY A 275 21.59 11.30 1.92
C GLY A 275 20.20 11.91 2.11
N PHE A 276 19.49 12.16 1.02
CA PHE A 276 18.09 12.62 1.07
C PHE A 276 17.15 11.54 1.65
N ALA A 277 17.38 10.26 1.35
CA ALA A 277 16.64 9.16 1.95
C ALA A 277 16.79 9.13 3.48
N MET A 278 17.97 9.42 4.02
CA MET A 278 18.18 9.49 5.48
C MET A 278 17.44 10.66 6.12
N LEU A 279 17.38 11.82 5.46
CA LEU A 279 16.53 12.93 5.90
C LEU A 279 15.05 12.50 5.93
N TRP A 280 14.57 11.87 4.86
CA TRP A 280 13.19 11.39 4.77
C TRP A 280 12.87 10.33 5.83
N LEU A 281 13.82 9.43 6.12
CA LEU A 281 13.71 8.45 7.20
C LEU A 281 13.47 9.14 8.55
N VAL A 282 14.25 10.17 8.88
CA VAL A 282 14.09 10.93 10.13
C VAL A 282 12.70 11.58 10.20
N LEU A 283 12.25 12.19 9.10
CA LEU A 283 10.92 12.81 9.02
C LEU A 283 9.80 11.78 9.23
N ALA A 284 9.84 10.67 8.48
CA ALA A 284 8.83 9.60 8.56
C ALA A 284 8.82 8.94 9.95
N ALA A 285 9.99 8.72 10.55
CA ALA A 285 10.11 8.21 11.91
C ALA A 285 9.55 9.19 12.95
N GLY A 286 9.85 10.49 12.85
CA GLY A 286 9.33 11.52 13.74
C GLY A 286 7.80 11.59 13.72
N LEU A 287 7.20 11.59 12.53
CA LEU A 287 5.74 11.55 12.37
C LEU A 287 5.14 10.27 12.97
N THR A 288 5.79 9.12 12.74
CA THR A 288 5.33 7.84 13.29
C THR A 288 5.37 7.85 14.81
N VAL A 289 6.48 8.28 15.43
CA VAL A 289 6.62 8.38 16.88
C VAL A 289 5.56 9.30 17.48
N ARG A 290 5.29 10.45 16.85
CA ARG A 290 4.23 11.37 17.27
C ARG A 290 2.86 10.68 17.27
N THR A 291 2.51 9.96 16.20
CA THR A 291 1.23 9.26 16.10
C THR A 291 1.09 8.04 17.02
N VAL A 292 2.19 7.31 17.28
CA VAL A 292 2.18 6.20 18.23
C VAL A 292 1.91 6.71 19.64
N ARG A 293 2.50 7.86 20.01
CA ARG A 293 2.25 8.51 21.32
C ARG A 293 0.82 9.00 21.49
N SER A 294 0.07 9.22 20.41
CA SER A 294 -1.35 9.59 20.44
C SER A 294 -2.32 8.40 20.34
N GLY A 295 -1.84 7.15 20.45
CA GLY A 295 -2.69 5.96 20.48
C GLY A 295 -3.00 5.36 19.10
N LEU A 296 -1.97 5.15 18.26
CA LEU A 296 -2.14 4.54 16.94
C LEU A 296 -2.74 3.11 17.04
N SER A 297 -3.95 2.94 16.53
CA SER A 297 -4.55 1.63 16.31
C SER A 297 -3.88 0.92 15.11
N PHE A 298 -3.89 -0.41 15.16
CA PHE A 298 -3.41 -1.20 14.02
C PHE A 298 -4.30 -0.96 12.81
N ALA A 299 -3.68 -0.76 11.65
CA ALA A 299 -4.35 -0.66 10.36
C ALA A 299 -3.56 -1.43 9.30
N PRO A 300 -4.20 -1.98 8.24
CA PRO A 300 -3.51 -2.67 7.15
C PRO A 300 -2.40 -1.82 6.49
N THR A 301 -2.52 -0.48 6.55
CA THR A 301 -1.51 0.46 6.04
C THR A 301 -0.15 0.33 6.72
N TRP A 302 -0.04 -0.32 7.88
CA TRP A 302 1.23 -0.60 8.56
C TRP A 302 2.18 -1.47 7.72
N TRP A 303 1.67 -2.25 6.76
CA TRP A 303 2.51 -2.95 5.80
C TRP A 303 3.40 -2.00 4.96
N SER A 304 3.03 -0.71 4.88
CA SER A 304 3.81 0.34 4.20
C SER A 304 5.13 0.67 4.90
N PHE A 305 5.36 0.27 6.15
CA PHE A 305 6.65 0.49 6.83
C PHE A 305 7.76 -0.41 6.27
N ILE A 306 7.41 -1.64 5.90
CA ILE A 306 8.38 -2.73 5.77
C ILE A 306 9.18 -2.60 4.48
N PHE A 307 8.49 -2.49 3.34
CA PHE A 307 9.16 -2.44 2.05
C PHE A 307 10.11 -1.25 1.91
N PRO A 308 9.72 -0.03 2.33
CA PRO A 308 10.63 1.10 2.33
C PRO A 308 11.91 0.92 3.11
N VAL A 309 11.83 0.39 4.33
CA VAL A 309 13.04 0.15 5.14
C VAL A 309 13.88 -0.94 4.49
N GLY A 310 13.25 -2.01 3.95
CA GLY A 310 13.95 -3.05 3.19
C GLY A 310 14.67 -2.52 1.94
N ALA A 311 14.06 -1.59 1.21
CA ALA A 311 14.69 -0.91 0.07
C ALA A 311 15.88 -0.05 0.50
N CYS A 312 15.82 0.58 1.68
CA CYS A 312 16.98 1.26 2.26
C CYS A 312 18.09 0.29 2.67
N VAL A 313 17.77 -0.92 3.12
CA VAL A 313 18.78 -1.96 3.37
C VAL A 313 19.51 -2.32 2.07
N THR A 314 18.78 -2.60 0.99
CA THR A 314 19.39 -2.96 -0.30
C THR A 314 20.20 -1.80 -0.88
N ALA A 315 19.70 -0.57 -0.76
CA ALA A 315 20.41 0.65 -1.17
C ALA A 315 21.74 0.80 -0.43
N THR A 316 21.69 0.73 0.89
CA THR A 316 22.87 0.92 1.75
C THR A 316 23.86 -0.22 1.56
N SER A 317 23.38 -1.44 1.35
CA SER A 317 24.23 -2.60 1.04
C SER A 317 24.92 -2.45 -0.31
N ALA A 318 24.24 -1.91 -1.33
CA ALA A 318 24.85 -1.62 -2.63
C ALA A 318 25.96 -0.56 -2.52
N LEU A 319 25.76 0.48 -1.71
CA LEU A 319 26.80 1.48 -1.43
C LEU A 319 27.97 0.89 -0.64
N ALA A 320 27.70 0.03 0.34
CA ALA A 320 28.73 -0.67 1.09
C ALA A 320 29.61 -1.55 0.17
N ALA A 321 28.99 -2.32 -0.73
CA ALA A 321 29.71 -3.16 -1.68
C ALA A 321 30.60 -2.36 -2.65
N ARG A 322 30.20 -1.12 -3.00
CA ARG A 322 30.97 -0.25 -3.90
C ARG A 322 32.09 0.53 -3.23
N THR A 323 31.92 0.87 -1.95
CA THR A 323 32.87 1.75 -1.23
C THR A 323 33.78 1.01 -0.28
N GLY A 324 33.41 -0.19 0.17
CA GLY A 324 34.07 -0.87 1.29
C GLY A 324 33.89 -0.17 2.65
N SER A 325 33.06 0.88 2.73
CA SER A 325 32.91 1.71 3.92
C SER A 325 32.18 0.97 5.05
N GLN A 326 32.81 0.93 6.24
CA GLN A 326 32.19 0.35 7.43
C GLN A 326 30.94 1.12 7.89
N LEU A 327 30.82 2.41 7.57
CA LEU A 327 29.61 3.19 7.84
C LEU A 327 28.40 2.55 7.15
N PHE A 328 28.47 2.35 5.83
CA PHE A 328 27.37 1.76 5.08
C PHE A 328 27.12 0.30 5.49
N VAL A 329 28.16 -0.46 5.83
CA VAL A 329 28.00 -1.83 6.36
C VAL A 329 27.13 -1.86 7.61
N TRP A 330 27.47 -1.06 8.62
CA TRP A 330 26.75 -1.08 9.90
C TRP A 330 25.37 -0.44 9.81
N VAL A 331 25.20 0.61 8.98
CA VAL A 331 23.88 1.18 8.74
C VAL A 331 22.96 0.19 8.03
N ALA A 332 23.46 -0.57 7.06
CA ALA A 332 22.67 -1.62 6.40
C ALA A 332 22.22 -2.70 7.39
N VAL A 333 23.09 -3.13 8.30
CA VAL A 333 22.75 -4.10 9.36
C VAL A 333 21.71 -3.53 10.32
N ALA A 334 21.87 -2.28 10.77
CA ALA A 334 20.92 -1.64 11.69
C ALA A 334 19.52 -1.48 11.04
N LEU A 335 19.47 -1.03 9.78
CA LEU A 335 18.23 -0.95 9.01
C LEU A 335 17.60 -2.33 8.80
N TYR A 336 18.40 -3.38 8.65
CA TYR A 336 17.88 -4.74 8.50
C TYR A 336 17.28 -5.27 9.80
N VAL A 337 17.92 -5.02 10.94
CA VAL A 337 17.34 -5.34 12.25
C VAL A 337 16.02 -4.59 12.44
N LEU A 338 15.98 -3.30 12.08
CA LEU A 338 14.76 -2.48 12.14
C LEU A 338 13.63 -3.07 11.28
N VAL A 339 13.89 -3.45 10.02
CA VAL A 339 12.86 -4.00 9.15
C VAL A 339 12.35 -5.36 9.62
N VAL A 340 13.24 -6.21 10.17
CA VAL A 340 12.83 -7.51 10.74
C VAL A 340 11.93 -7.30 11.96
N ILE A 341 12.28 -6.37 12.87
CA ILE A 341 11.43 -6.03 14.02
C ILE A 341 10.06 -5.51 13.54
N ALA A 342 10.05 -4.55 12.62
CA ALA A 342 8.82 -4.01 12.06
C ALA A 342 7.96 -5.11 11.42
N TRP A 343 8.58 -6.01 10.65
CA TRP A 343 7.89 -7.12 10.02
C TRP A 343 7.29 -8.10 11.02
N VAL A 344 8.03 -8.51 12.05
CA VAL A 344 7.50 -9.38 13.11
C VAL A 344 6.30 -8.74 13.81
N VAL A 345 6.38 -7.45 14.13
CA VAL A 345 5.27 -6.71 14.77
C VAL A 345 4.03 -6.68 13.87
N VAL A 346 4.19 -6.30 12.61
CA VAL A 346 3.07 -6.16 11.65
C VAL A 346 2.44 -7.51 11.34
N VAL A 347 3.24 -8.56 11.13
CA VAL A 347 2.74 -9.94 10.91
C VAL A 347 1.96 -10.41 12.13
N SER A 348 2.51 -10.25 13.34
CA SER A 348 1.86 -10.69 14.57
C SER A 348 0.51 -10.00 14.78
N ARG A 349 0.47 -8.67 14.59
CA ARG A 349 -0.78 -7.89 14.66
C ARG A 349 -1.78 -8.29 13.59
N SER A 350 -1.33 -8.52 12.35
CA SER A 350 -2.18 -8.98 11.25
C SER A 350 -2.79 -10.35 11.55
N LEU A 351 -1.99 -11.31 12.03
CA LEU A 351 -2.46 -12.66 12.38
C LEU A 351 -3.45 -12.63 13.55
N HIS A 352 -3.19 -11.85 14.60
CA HIS A 352 -4.13 -11.68 15.71
C HIS A 352 -5.46 -11.07 15.24
N HIS A 353 -5.39 -10.09 14.34
CA HIS A 353 -6.58 -9.44 13.78
C HIS A 353 -7.43 -10.44 12.95
N VAL A 354 -6.80 -11.24 12.09
CA VAL A 354 -7.49 -12.28 11.31
C VAL A 354 -8.05 -13.39 12.21
N ALA A 355 -7.29 -13.82 13.23
CA ALA A 355 -7.74 -14.84 14.17
C ALA A 355 -8.95 -14.40 15.01
N GLY A 356 -9.04 -13.12 15.36
CA GLY A 356 -10.20 -12.52 16.04
C GLY A 356 -11.48 -12.65 15.19
N HIS A 357 -11.39 -12.32 13.90
CA HIS A 357 -12.53 -12.41 12.97
C HIS A 357 -13.01 -13.85 12.76
N LEU A 358 -12.09 -14.81 12.62
CA LEU A 358 -12.45 -16.23 12.46
C LEU A 358 -13.12 -16.80 13.72
N ARG A 359 -12.74 -16.33 14.92
CA ARG A 359 -13.39 -16.71 16.18
C ARG A 359 -14.80 -16.12 16.28
N GLY A 360 -14.99 -14.85 15.94
CA GLY A 360 -16.32 -14.21 15.90
C GLY A 360 -17.27 -14.91 14.93
N TRP A 361 -16.79 -15.25 13.74
CA TRP A 361 -17.58 -15.97 12.74
C TRP A 361 -17.97 -17.39 13.17
N SER A 362 -17.07 -18.11 13.87
CA SER A 362 -17.38 -19.44 14.42
C SER A 362 -18.47 -19.39 15.49
N VAL A 363 -18.45 -18.37 16.37
CA VAL A 363 -19.48 -18.16 17.40
C VAL A 363 -20.83 -17.83 16.76
N ALA A 364 -20.86 -16.91 15.79
CA ALA A 364 -22.09 -16.56 15.05
C ALA A 364 -22.68 -17.75 14.27
N LYS A 365 -21.83 -18.60 13.69
CA LYS A 365 -22.23 -19.82 12.99
C LYS A 365 -22.75 -20.91 13.93
N HIS A 366 -22.20 -21.03 15.15
CA HIS A 366 -22.71 -21.95 16.17
C HIS A 366 -24.03 -21.45 16.78
N ALA A 367 -24.20 -20.13 16.94
CA ALA A 367 -25.47 -19.53 17.37
C ALA A 367 -26.59 -19.80 16.35
N ARG A 368 -26.32 -19.72 15.03
CA ARG A 368 -27.28 -20.06 13.97
C ARG A 368 -27.61 -21.55 13.83
N ARG A 369 -26.85 -22.46 14.46
CA ARG A 369 -27.04 -23.92 14.35
C ARG A 369 -27.76 -24.55 15.53
N ARG A 370 -28.00 -23.83 16.62
CA ARG A 370 -28.98 -24.26 17.62
C ARG A 370 -30.36 -23.81 17.15
N PRO A 371 -31.38 -24.70 17.09
CA PRO A 371 -32.76 -24.24 17.02
C PRO A 371 -33.00 -23.44 18.31
N VAL A 372 -33.18 -22.13 18.17
CA VAL A 372 -33.49 -21.25 19.29
C VAL A 372 -34.99 -21.36 19.54
N GLU A 373 -35.36 -22.27 20.43
CA GLU A 373 -36.48 -22.05 21.35
C GLU A 373 -36.03 -20.97 22.36
N LEU A 374 -36.08 -19.71 21.92
CA LEU A 374 -36.05 -18.53 22.78
C LEU A 374 -36.61 -17.36 21.97
N GLU A 375 -37.93 -17.33 21.85
CA GLU A 375 -38.66 -16.09 21.63
C GLU A 375 -38.39 -15.12 22.78
N ALA A 376 -38.41 -13.83 22.45
CA ALA A 376 -38.30 -12.66 23.32
C ALA A 376 -36.88 -12.22 23.70
N GLN A 377 -36.19 -11.59 22.74
CA GLN A 377 -35.64 -10.23 22.84
C GLN A 377 -34.93 -9.88 21.51
N LEU A 378 -35.71 -9.62 20.46
CA LEU A 378 -35.19 -8.94 19.26
C LEU A 378 -34.95 -7.47 19.63
N GLY A 379 -33.75 -7.17 20.09
CA GLY A 379 -33.22 -5.82 19.91
C GLY A 379 -33.13 -5.56 18.41
N ALA A 380 -33.70 -4.44 17.94
CA ALA A 380 -33.60 -4.04 16.55
C ALA A 380 -32.13 -3.99 16.13
N ALA A 381 -31.80 -4.47 14.92
CA ALA A 381 -30.44 -4.33 14.39
C ALA A 381 -30.05 -2.84 14.41
N PRO A 382 -28.86 -2.47 14.91
CA PRO A 382 -28.49 -1.07 15.06
C PRO A 382 -28.53 -0.36 13.71
N VAL A 383 -29.12 0.83 13.71
CA VAL A 383 -29.27 1.69 12.54
C VAL A 383 -28.41 2.92 12.74
N LEU A 384 -27.49 3.17 11.82
CA LEU A 384 -26.68 4.38 11.82
C LEU A 384 -27.35 5.43 10.92
N ARG A 385 -27.65 6.59 11.48
CA ARG A 385 -28.28 7.71 10.75
C ARG A 385 -27.49 8.98 11.01
N GLY A 386 -27.45 9.90 10.06
CA GLY A 386 -26.79 11.18 10.31
C GLY A 386 -26.98 12.17 9.19
N THR A 387 -26.49 13.39 9.41
CA THR A 387 -26.44 14.43 8.40
C THR A 387 -25.01 14.88 8.16
N VAL A 388 -24.65 15.10 6.90
CA VAL A 388 -23.38 15.74 6.52
C VAL A 388 -23.65 17.23 6.36
N ARG A 389 -22.92 18.05 7.12
CA ARG A 389 -23.03 19.52 7.10
C ARG A 389 -21.69 20.17 6.76
N GLY A 390 -21.71 21.24 5.98
CA GLY A 390 -20.53 22.06 5.71
C GLY A 390 -20.29 23.06 6.83
N SER A 391 -19.03 23.34 7.18
CA SER A 391 -18.69 24.33 8.22
C SER A 391 -18.87 25.77 7.74
N SER A 392 -18.70 26.03 6.44
CA SER A 392 -18.78 27.38 5.87
C SER A 392 -20.19 27.63 5.32
N GLY A 393 -20.85 28.67 5.83
CA GLY A 393 -22.24 29.01 5.49
C GLY A 393 -23.31 28.57 6.50
N GLY A 394 -22.97 28.43 7.79
CA GLY A 394 -23.95 28.26 8.87
C GLY A 394 -24.47 26.84 9.09
N GLY A 395 -23.69 25.81 8.75
CA GLY A 395 -24.09 24.42 8.96
C GLY A 395 -25.05 23.88 7.89
N ARG A 396 -25.00 24.42 6.67
CA ARG A 396 -25.85 23.96 5.57
C ARG A 396 -25.59 22.48 5.25
N PRO A 397 -26.65 21.69 4.99
CA PRO A 397 -26.47 20.30 4.61
C PRO A 397 -25.73 20.16 3.27
N VAL A 398 -24.92 19.12 3.15
CA VAL A 398 -24.15 18.82 1.93
C VAL A 398 -24.83 17.67 1.20
N SER A 399 -25.48 17.97 0.08
CA SER A 399 -26.04 16.97 -0.82
C SER A 399 -24.96 16.33 -1.70
N GLU A 400 -25.22 15.11 -2.17
CA GLU A 400 -24.29 14.32 -3.01
C GLU A 400 -22.93 13.98 -2.36
N ALA A 401 -22.78 14.14 -1.05
CA ALA A 401 -21.60 13.66 -0.32
C ALA A 401 -21.65 12.14 -0.21
N ARG A 402 -20.54 11.46 -0.57
CA ARG A 402 -20.43 10.01 -0.41
C ARG A 402 -20.03 9.68 1.03
N VAL A 403 -20.89 8.99 1.76
CA VAL A 403 -20.61 8.45 3.10
C VAL A 403 -20.25 6.98 2.97
N THR A 404 -19.09 6.60 3.49
CA THR A 404 -18.57 5.23 3.46
C THR A 404 -18.37 4.75 4.88
N VAL A 405 -18.99 3.63 5.24
CA VAL A 405 -18.75 2.94 6.51
C VAL A 405 -17.72 1.86 6.26
N LEU A 406 -16.64 1.92 7.04
CA LEU A 406 -15.57 0.94 7.08
C LEU A 406 -15.69 0.17 8.39
N ASP A 407 -15.51 -1.14 8.35
CA ASP A 407 -15.36 -1.93 9.56
C ASP A 407 -13.97 -1.74 10.20
N LEU A 408 -13.72 -2.47 11.29
CA LEU A 408 -12.42 -2.50 11.95
C LEU A 408 -11.25 -3.00 11.06
N ALA A 409 -11.53 -3.76 9.99
CA ALA A 409 -10.54 -4.22 9.02
C ALA A 409 -10.21 -3.14 7.97
N GLY A 410 -10.98 -2.05 7.94
CA GLY A 410 -10.91 -1.04 6.89
C GLY A 410 -11.60 -1.48 5.60
N ASP A 411 -12.39 -2.56 5.65
CA ASP A 411 -13.19 -3.01 4.54
C ASP A 411 -14.49 -2.20 4.50
N VAL A 412 -14.96 -1.89 3.29
CA VAL A 412 -16.20 -1.14 3.09
C VAL A 412 -17.39 -2.05 3.37
N VAL A 413 -18.11 -1.74 4.45
CA VAL A 413 -19.37 -2.40 4.84
C VAL A 413 -20.60 -1.67 4.34
N GLY A 414 -20.50 -0.39 3.99
CA GLY A 414 -21.62 0.41 3.49
C GLY A 414 -21.16 1.63 2.69
N VAL A 415 -21.87 1.97 1.63
CA VAL A 415 -21.73 3.25 0.93
C VAL A 415 -23.11 3.86 0.71
N ALA A 416 -23.29 5.11 1.13
CA ALA A 416 -24.48 5.92 0.88
C ALA A 416 -24.07 7.24 0.24
N VAL A 417 -24.99 7.85 -0.50
CA VAL A 417 -24.86 9.23 -0.98
C VAL A 417 -25.90 10.05 -0.24
N THR A 418 -25.51 11.21 0.29
CA THR A 418 -26.44 12.06 1.04
C THR A 418 -27.56 12.60 0.15
N ALA A 419 -28.77 12.67 0.72
CA ALA A 419 -29.92 13.30 0.07
C ALA A 419 -29.77 14.83 -0.02
N GLU A 420 -30.74 15.53 -0.64
CA GLU A 420 -30.73 17.00 -0.77
C GLU A 420 -30.63 17.72 0.58
N ASP A 421 -31.13 17.11 1.65
CA ASP A 421 -31.08 17.61 3.03
C ASP A 421 -29.82 17.14 3.79
N GLY A 422 -28.84 16.56 3.10
CA GLY A 422 -27.59 16.05 3.65
C GLY A 422 -27.71 14.76 4.47
N SER A 423 -28.89 14.13 4.53
CA SER A 423 -29.12 12.94 5.35
C SER A 423 -28.57 11.66 4.72
N TYR A 424 -28.16 10.72 5.57
CA TYR A 424 -27.77 9.36 5.20
C TYR A 424 -28.24 8.34 6.26
N VAL A 425 -28.45 7.10 5.83
CA VAL A 425 -28.87 5.98 6.70
C VAL A 425 -28.20 4.68 6.27
N PHE A 426 -27.73 3.90 7.25
CA PHE A 426 -27.29 2.52 7.09
C PHE A 426 -28.08 1.60 8.02
N THR A 427 -28.76 0.61 7.45
CA THR A 427 -29.53 -0.42 8.17
C THR A 427 -28.80 -1.76 8.16
N GLY A 428 -29.06 -2.61 9.16
CA GLY A 428 -28.52 -3.97 9.21
C GLY A 428 -27.04 -4.04 9.59
N LEU A 429 -26.54 -3.06 10.33
CA LEU A 429 -25.20 -3.11 10.91
C LEU A 429 -25.19 -4.06 12.11
N GLU A 430 -24.04 -4.67 12.38
CA GLU A 430 -23.82 -5.43 13.62
C GLU A 430 -23.35 -4.46 14.71
N ALA A 431 -23.50 -4.84 15.99
CA ALA A 431 -22.96 -4.06 17.10
C ALA A 431 -21.42 -4.19 17.12
N ASP A 432 -20.73 -3.26 16.47
CA ASP A 432 -19.28 -3.22 16.37
C ASP A 432 -18.76 -1.77 16.20
N ARG A 433 -17.44 -1.61 16.12
CA ARG A 433 -16.78 -0.33 15.86
C ARG A 433 -16.62 -0.10 14.36
N TYR A 434 -17.01 1.09 13.92
CA TYR A 434 -16.95 1.49 12.52
C TYR A 434 -16.17 2.79 12.35
N THR A 435 -15.59 2.97 11.16
CA THR A 435 -15.06 4.27 10.70
C THR A 435 -15.95 4.79 9.60
N VAL A 436 -16.55 5.95 9.81
CA VAL A 436 -17.39 6.61 8.80
C VAL A 436 -16.56 7.70 8.11
N VAL A 437 -16.51 7.64 6.79
CA VAL A 437 -15.78 8.58 5.93
C VAL A 437 -16.78 9.29 5.04
N ALA A 438 -16.91 10.60 5.17
CA ALA A 438 -17.65 11.42 4.21
C ALA A 438 -16.69 12.07 3.21
N ALA A 439 -16.98 11.91 1.93
CA ALA A 439 -16.23 12.47 0.82
C ALA A 439 -17.15 13.36 -0.03
N GLY A 440 -16.96 14.67 0.08
CA GLY A 440 -17.67 15.69 -0.68
C GLY A 440 -17.04 17.06 -0.46
N TYR A 441 -15.70 17.15 -0.57
CA TYR A 441 -14.80 18.22 -0.07
C TYR A 441 -14.32 17.98 1.38
N PRO A 442 -13.05 18.32 1.68
CA PRO A 442 -11.98 17.38 2.11
C PRO A 442 -12.45 16.20 2.98
N ALA A 443 -12.00 15.00 2.63
CA ALA A 443 -12.48 13.75 3.24
C ALA A 443 -12.22 13.73 4.75
N ARG A 444 -13.30 13.66 5.55
CA ARG A 444 -13.22 13.53 7.00
C ARG A 444 -13.58 12.11 7.41
N ALA A 445 -12.71 11.49 8.20
CA ALA A 445 -12.94 10.17 8.80
C ALA A 445 -13.14 10.31 10.31
N ALA A 446 -14.17 9.67 10.84
CA ALA A 446 -14.41 9.60 12.28
C ALA A 446 -14.81 8.18 12.69
N SER A 447 -14.46 7.78 13.90
CA SER A 447 -14.75 6.44 14.42
C SER A 447 -15.89 6.48 15.42
N LEU A 448 -16.78 5.49 15.36
CA LEU A 448 -17.90 5.32 16.30
C LEU A 448 -18.06 3.85 16.68
N THR A 449 -18.65 3.58 17.84
CA THR A 449 -18.96 2.21 18.31
C THR A 449 -20.48 2.11 18.42
N LEU A 450 -21.09 1.12 17.75
CA LEU A 450 -22.53 0.87 17.81
C LEU A 450 -22.81 -0.18 18.89
N ASP A 451 -23.71 0.13 19.82
CA ASP A 451 -24.16 -0.80 20.86
C ASP A 451 -25.43 -1.54 20.42
N ALA A 452 -25.68 -2.74 20.97
CA ALA A 452 -26.75 -3.65 20.54
C ALA A 452 -28.20 -3.16 20.83
N ALA A 453 -28.39 -1.93 21.28
CA ALA A 453 -29.66 -1.46 21.87
C ALA A 453 -30.22 -0.15 21.28
N GLY A 454 -29.70 0.42 20.18
CA GLY A 454 -30.23 1.72 19.71
C GLY A 454 -29.95 2.12 18.27
N GLU A 455 -30.74 3.11 17.81
CA GLU A 455 -30.42 3.96 16.65
C GLU A 455 -29.38 5.00 17.09
N ASP A 456 -28.22 5.02 16.44
CA ASP A 456 -27.18 6.02 16.73
C ASP A 456 -27.22 7.13 15.68
N ALA A 457 -27.31 8.36 16.17
CA ALA A 457 -27.23 9.57 15.36
C ALA A 457 -25.77 10.08 15.34
N PHE A 458 -25.14 10.10 14.18
CA PHE A 458 -23.76 10.53 14.02
C PHE A 458 -23.60 11.55 12.90
N ASP A 459 -23.51 12.82 13.26
CA ASP A 459 -23.35 13.93 12.31
C ASP A 459 -21.88 14.13 11.92
N LEU A 460 -21.64 14.39 10.64
CA LEU A 460 -20.31 14.69 10.10
C LEU A 460 -20.25 16.15 9.63
N THR A 461 -19.26 16.88 10.13
CA THR A 461 -18.98 18.26 9.66
C THR A 461 -17.80 18.25 8.70
N LEU A 462 -17.97 18.79 7.50
CA LEU A 462 -16.88 19.00 6.54
C LEU A 462 -16.36 20.44 6.72
N VAL A 463 -15.04 20.62 6.83
CA VAL A 463 -14.43 21.95 7.01
C VAL A 463 -14.00 22.50 5.66
N HIS A 464 -14.31 23.78 5.40
CA HIS A 464 -13.86 24.54 4.24
C HIS A 464 -13.14 25.81 4.71
N GLU A 465 -11.88 26.02 4.31
CA GLU A 465 -11.26 27.35 4.43
C GLU A 465 -11.72 28.21 3.23
N GLU A 466 -12.34 29.36 3.52
CA GLU A 466 -12.58 30.40 2.51
C GLU A 466 -11.27 31.16 2.26
N GLY A 467 -10.83 31.21 1.00
CA GLY A 467 -9.83 32.16 0.50
C GLY A 467 -8.53 31.53 0.01
#